data_AF-A0A0C2UM28-F1
#
_entry.id   AF-A0A0C2UM28-F1
#
_cell.length_a   1.000
_cell.length_b   1.000
_cell.length_c   1.000
_cell.angle_alpha   90.00
_cell.angle_beta   90.00
_cell.angle_gamma   90.00
#
_symmetry.space_group_name_H-M   'P 1'
#
loop_
_entity.id
_entity.type
_entity.pdbx_description
1 polymer ?
#
loop_
_entity_poly.entity_id
_entity_poly.type
_entity_poly.pdbx_seq_one_letter_code
_entity_poly.pdbx_strand_id
1 'polypeptide(L)'
;MKTFNTYFTNQENLQEYIAINSIVDSSSLLIQIFSCVYKEEYIAYVIVTLTNLLPRAIIIGATSDGAIKDSLVSKESIVLSFTQFNVTALKLFAVNHVQDYFEAGVLMAQKLIATTTKVLIAFANGSLGCGDNYLKGIASIHSNVVVAGGLASDTVGHNKSFVFAQEYIIFHGAVGVALNFSTLC
;
A
#
# COMPACT_ATOMS: atom_id res chain seq x y z
N MET A 1 2.91 -17.66 -3.59
CA MET A 1 2.22 -16.36 -3.58
C MET A 1 1.02 -16.47 -4.49
N LYS A 2 -0.14 -15.97 -4.07
CA LYS A 2 -1.34 -15.84 -4.93
C LYS A 2 -1.83 -14.39 -4.84
N THR A 3 -2.19 -13.81 -5.97
CA THR A 3 -2.71 -12.44 -6.04
C THR A 3 -4.07 -12.41 -6.71
N PHE A 4 -5.00 -11.66 -6.12
CA PHE A 4 -6.38 -11.50 -6.58
C PHE A 4 -6.69 -10.01 -6.68
N ASN A 5 -7.31 -9.59 -7.78
CA ASN A 5 -7.65 -8.19 -8.01
C ASN A 5 -9.15 -8.04 -8.26
N THR A 6 -9.79 -7.13 -7.55
CA THR A 6 -11.21 -6.81 -7.73
C THR A 6 -11.48 -5.33 -7.58
N TYR A 7 -12.63 -4.88 -8.09
CA TYR A 7 -13.15 -3.56 -7.77
C TYR A 7 -13.97 -3.65 -6.48
N PHE A 8 -13.79 -2.69 -5.58
CA PHE A 8 -14.72 -2.52 -4.47
C PHE A 8 -16.01 -1.87 -4.99
N THR A 9 -17.14 -2.55 -4.76
CA THR A 9 -18.48 -2.02 -5.08
C THR A 9 -19.30 -1.83 -3.81
N ASN A 10 -19.38 -2.85 -2.97
CA ASN A 10 -20.05 -2.87 -1.68
C ASN A 10 -19.51 -4.02 -0.82
N GLN A 11 -19.93 -4.08 0.44
CA GLN A 11 -19.48 -5.10 1.39
C GLN A 11 -19.91 -6.53 0.99
N GLU A 12 -21.13 -6.73 0.49
CA GLU A 12 -21.66 -8.06 0.14
C GLU A 12 -20.86 -8.71 -0.99
N ASN A 13 -20.63 -7.96 -2.07
CA ASN A 13 -19.82 -8.41 -3.21
C ASN A 13 -18.37 -8.69 -2.80
N LEU A 14 -17.81 -7.89 -1.88
CA LEU A 14 -16.47 -8.12 -1.34
C LEU A 14 -16.41 -9.43 -0.52
N GLN A 15 -17.40 -9.69 0.32
CA GLN A 15 -17.51 -10.93 1.09
C GLN A 15 -17.62 -12.15 0.18
N GLU A 16 -18.48 -12.07 -0.84
CA GLU A 16 -18.62 -13.13 -1.84
C GLU A 16 -17.30 -13.37 -2.59
N TYR A 17 -16.62 -12.30 -3.01
CA TYR A 17 -15.34 -12.40 -3.70
C TYR A 17 -14.26 -13.07 -2.84
N ILE A 18 -14.18 -12.70 -1.56
CA ILE A 18 -13.27 -13.31 -0.57
C ILE A 18 -13.56 -14.80 -0.44
N ALA A 19 -14.84 -15.19 -0.33
CA ALA A 19 -15.25 -16.58 -0.18
C ALA A 19 -14.95 -17.43 -1.43
N ILE A 20 -15.34 -16.96 -2.62
CA ILE A 20 -15.14 -17.69 -3.89
C ILE A 20 -13.65 -17.90 -4.18
N ASN A 21 -12.81 -16.90 -3.90
CA ASN A 21 -11.37 -17.00 -4.12
C ASN A 21 -10.62 -17.66 -2.95
N SER A 22 -11.33 -18.05 -1.89
CA SER A 22 -10.74 -18.63 -0.67
C SER A 22 -9.62 -17.75 -0.11
N ILE A 23 -9.86 -16.43 -0.03
CA ILE A 23 -8.88 -15.48 0.50
C ILE A 23 -8.81 -15.67 2.02
N VAL A 24 -7.64 -16.05 2.51
CA VAL A 24 -7.45 -16.40 3.92
C VAL A 24 -6.89 -15.20 4.69
N ASP A 25 -7.64 -14.72 5.68
CA ASP A 25 -7.15 -13.75 6.65
C ASP A 25 -5.88 -14.26 7.32
N SER A 26 -4.81 -13.47 7.37
CA SER A 26 -3.56 -13.80 8.06
C SER A 26 -2.64 -12.57 8.12
N SER A 27 -1.64 -12.60 9.00
CA SER A 27 -0.56 -11.60 9.02
C SER A 27 0.36 -11.65 7.78
N SER A 28 0.18 -12.66 6.93
CA SER A 28 0.87 -12.82 5.64
C SER A 28 -0.04 -12.47 4.45
N LEU A 29 -1.18 -11.82 4.71
CA LEU A 29 -2.04 -11.24 3.69
C LEU A 29 -1.75 -9.74 3.57
N LEU A 30 -1.31 -9.30 2.40
CA LEU A 30 -1.20 -7.89 2.04
C LEU A 30 -2.40 -7.49 1.20
N ILE A 31 -3.07 -6.42 1.58
CA ILE A 31 -4.14 -5.79 0.81
C ILE A 31 -3.63 -4.43 0.37
N GLN A 32 -3.49 -4.24 -0.93
CA GLN A 32 -3.16 -2.96 -1.53
C GLN A 32 -4.43 -2.34 -2.12
N ILE A 33 -4.71 -1.10 -1.76
CA ILE A 33 -5.87 -0.37 -2.27
C ILE A 33 -5.35 0.74 -3.19
N PHE A 34 -5.87 0.79 -4.41
CA PHE A 34 -5.61 1.86 -5.36
C PHE A 34 -6.92 2.59 -5.62
N SER A 35 -6.99 3.85 -5.20
CA SER A 35 -8.24 4.61 -5.22
C SER A 35 -8.23 5.74 -6.23
N CYS A 36 -9.18 5.74 -7.16
CA CYS A 36 -9.56 6.94 -7.93
C CYS A 36 -10.63 7.78 -7.23
N VAL A 37 -11.03 7.39 -6.02
CA VAL A 37 -11.97 8.13 -5.19
C VAL A 37 -11.20 8.90 -4.11
N TYR A 38 -11.40 10.22 -4.07
CA TYR A 38 -10.69 11.14 -3.17
C TYR A 38 -11.49 11.52 -1.92
N LYS A 39 -12.65 10.90 -1.70
CA LYS A 39 -13.51 11.13 -0.53
C LYS A 39 -12.98 10.32 0.66
N GLU A 40 -12.40 11.02 1.63
CA GLU A 40 -11.79 10.43 2.84
C GLU A 40 -12.75 9.48 3.58
N GLU A 41 -14.01 9.89 3.76
CA GLU A 41 -15.04 9.10 4.43
C GLU A 41 -15.31 7.76 3.71
N TYR A 42 -15.29 7.77 2.38
CA TYR A 42 -15.51 6.55 1.59
C TYR A 42 -14.31 5.61 1.69
N ILE A 43 -13.09 6.13 1.69
CA ILE A 43 -11.89 5.33 1.89
C ILE A 43 -11.84 4.75 3.31
N ALA A 44 -12.17 5.55 4.32
CA ALA A 44 -12.29 5.09 5.69
C ALA A 44 -13.33 3.97 5.80
N TYR A 45 -14.48 4.10 5.14
CA TYR A 45 -15.48 3.03 5.07
C TYR A 45 -14.91 1.74 4.47
N VAL A 46 -14.22 1.81 3.34
CA VAL A 46 -13.60 0.62 2.70
C VAL A 46 -12.56 -0.04 3.61
N ILE A 47 -11.70 0.75 4.24
CA ILE A 47 -10.69 0.27 5.19
C ILE A 47 -11.36 -0.44 6.37
N VAL A 48 -12.40 0.15 6.95
CA VAL A 48 -13.16 -0.46 8.05
C VAL A 48 -13.81 -1.75 7.61
N THR A 49 -14.42 -1.80 6.43
CA THR A 49 -14.99 -3.04 5.88
C THR A 49 -13.93 -4.12 5.73
N LEU A 50 -12.77 -3.81 5.15
CA LEU A 50 -11.67 -4.77 4.99
C LEU A 50 -11.12 -5.24 6.33
N THR A 51 -10.95 -4.34 7.29
CA THR A 51 -10.44 -4.65 8.63
C THR A 51 -11.41 -5.56 9.39
N ASN A 52 -12.72 -5.35 9.25
CA ASN A 52 -13.72 -6.21 9.87
C ASN A 52 -13.75 -7.62 9.25
N LEU A 53 -13.52 -7.74 7.94
CA LEU A 53 -13.53 -9.02 7.24
C LEU A 53 -12.22 -9.80 7.37
N LEU A 54 -11.09 -9.10 7.40
CA LEU A 54 -9.72 -9.64 7.34
C LEU A 54 -8.83 -8.93 8.37
N PRO A 55 -9.11 -9.09 9.68
CA PRO A 55 -8.52 -8.28 10.75
C PRO A 55 -7.02 -8.49 10.97
N ARG A 56 -6.43 -9.57 10.43
CA ARG A 56 -4.99 -9.83 10.55
C ARG A 56 -4.20 -9.36 9.34
N ALA A 57 -4.87 -8.95 8.26
CA ALA A 57 -4.23 -8.47 7.06
C ALA A 57 -3.47 -7.15 7.28
N ILE A 58 -2.43 -6.93 6.48
CA ILE A 58 -1.80 -5.62 6.37
C ILE A 58 -2.42 -4.87 5.22
N ILE A 59 -2.96 -3.68 5.50
CA ILE A 59 -3.57 -2.81 4.49
C ILE A 59 -2.65 -1.61 4.24
N ILE A 60 -2.34 -1.36 2.97
CA ILE A 60 -1.68 -0.13 2.52
C ILE A 60 -2.32 0.37 1.22
N GLY A 61 -2.06 1.60 0.83
CA GLY A 61 -2.41 2.04 -0.51
C GLY A 61 -2.23 3.52 -0.75
N ALA A 62 -2.72 3.93 -1.93
CA ALA A 62 -2.55 5.26 -2.46
C ALA A 62 -3.77 5.67 -3.30
N THR A 63 -3.96 6.98 -3.39
CA THR A 63 -4.81 7.60 -4.40
C THR A 63 -4.11 7.60 -5.77
N SER A 64 -4.88 7.51 -6.84
CA SER A 64 -4.40 7.43 -8.22
C SER A 64 -5.35 8.13 -9.19
N ASP A 65 -4.80 8.80 -10.20
CA ASP A 65 -5.53 9.40 -11.34
C ASP A 65 -6.21 8.34 -12.23
N GLY A 66 -5.72 7.11 -12.16
CA GLY A 66 -6.30 5.94 -12.83
C GLY A 66 -5.97 4.65 -12.09
N ALA A 67 -6.98 3.81 -11.86
CA ALA A 67 -6.79 2.47 -11.36
C ALA A 67 -6.92 1.52 -12.56
N ILE A 68 -5.88 0.73 -12.80
CA ILE A 68 -5.84 -0.23 -13.91
C ILE A 68 -6.19 -1.60 -13.37
N LYS A 69 -7.29 -2.18 -13.85
CA LYS A 69 -7.56 -3.61 -13.75
C LYS A 69 -7.84 -4.13 -15.16
N ASP A 70 -7.09 -5.14 -15.57
CA ASP A 70 -7.26 -5.81 -16.87
C ASP A 70 -7.22 -4.84 -18.08
N SER A 71 -6.32 -3.86 -18.06
CA SER A 71 -6.15 -2.83 -19.10
C SER A 71 -7.30 -1.81 -19.24
N LEU A 72 -8.27 -1.80 -18.31
CA LEU A 72 -9.34 -0.81 -18.25
C LEU A 72 -9.01 0.25 -17.18
N VAL A 73 -9.01 1.52 -17.58
CA VAL A 73 -8.90 2.66 -16.68
C VAL A 73 -10.30 3.07 -16.24
N SER A 74 -10.60 2.95 -14.96
CA SER A 74 -11.87 3.41 -14.40
C SER A 74 -11.64 4.59 -13.45
N LYS A 75 -12.29 5.72 -13.77
CA LYS A 75 -12.07 7.02 -13.10
C LYS A 75 -12.81 7.21 -11.78
N GLU A 76 -13.63 6.25 -11.35
CA GLU A 76 -14.41 6.31 -10.11
C GLU A 76 -14.43 4.96 -9.39
N SER A 77 -13.26 4.31 -9.33
CA SER A 77 -13.15 2.97 -8.77
C SER A 77 -12.09 2.87 -7.69
N ILE A 78 -12.30 1.92 -6.78
CA ILE A 78 -11.28 1.46 -5.86
C ILE A 78 -10.90 0.05 -6.30
N VAL A 79 -9.65 -0.16 -6.64
CA VAL A 79 -9.09 -1.48 -6.93
C VAL A 79 -8.46 -2.04 -5.67
N LEU A 80 -8.85 -3.25 -5.31
CA LEU A 80 -8.31 -4.02 -4.21
C LEU A 80 -7.43 -5.12 -4.78
N SER A 81 -6.19 -5.19 -4.32
CA SER A 81 -5.24 -6.26 -4.64
C SER A 81 -4.88 -7.04 -3.38
N PHE A 82 -5.34 -8.29 -3.31
CA PHE A 82 -5.06 -9.21 -2.22
C PHE A 82 -3.87 -10.07 -2.62
N THR A 83 -2.79 -10.07 -1.83
CA THR A 83 -1.63 -10.93 -2.05
C THR A 83 -1.38 -11.78 -0.81
N GLN A 84 -1.55 -13.10 -0.97
CA GLN A 84 -1.26 -14.08 0.06
C GLN A 84 0.15 -14.64 -0.09
N PHE A 85 0.93 -14.49 0.97
CA PHE A 85 2.26 -15.08 1.07
C PHE A 85 2.23 -16.37 1.90
N ASN A 86 3.06 -17.34 1.52
CA ASN A 86 3.13 -18.63 2.21
C ASN A 86 4.12 -18.62 3.39
N VAL A 87 5.30 -18.02 3.19
CA VAL A 87 6.42 -18.04 4.16
C VAL A 87 7.05 -16.65 4.34
N THR A 88 6.42 -15.61 3.80
CA THR A 88 6.95 -14.24 3.87
C THR A 88 6.35 -13.53 5.07
N ALA A 89 7.21 -13.08 5.98
CA ALA A 89 6.81 -12.21 7.08
C ALA A 89 6.71 -10.78 6.58
N LEU A 90 5.56 -10.15 6.81
CA LEU A 90 5.30 -8.76 6.42
C LEU A 90 5.55 -7.83 7.60
N LYS A 91 6.21 -6.70 7.35
CA LYS A 91 6.43 -5.65 8.35
C LYS A 91 6.00 -4.30 7.79
N LEU A 92 5.03 -3.66 8.44
CA LEU A 92 4.50 -2.35 8.07
C LEU A 92 5.20 -1.23 8.83
N PHE A 93 5.46 -0.11 8.16
CA PHE A 93 5.82 1.16 8.78
C PHE A 93 5.23 2.31 7.97
N ALA A 94 4.85 3.38 8.65
CA ALA A 94 4.38 4.61 8.03
C ALA A 94 5.04 5.82 8.70
N VAL A 95 5.32 6.84 7.90
CA VAL A 95 5.83 8.12 8.34
C VAL A 95 4.86 9.21 7.88
N ASN A 96 4.47 10.07 8.82
CA ASN A 96 3.56 11.19 8.59
C ASN A 96 4.29 12.52 8.82
N HIS A 97 3.64 13.62 8.42
CA HIS A 97 4.14 14.99 8.55
C HIS A 97 5.55 15.20 7.95
N VAL A 98 5.86 14.51 6.86
CA VAL A 98 7.17 14.56 6.19
C VAL A 98 7.42 15.96 5.63
N GLN A 99 8.57 16.53 5.99
CA GLN A 99 9.11 17.77 5.42
C GLN A 99 10.23 17.49 4.41
N ASP A 100 11.03 16.45 4.66
CA ASP A 100 12.10 16.00 3.78
C ASP A 100 11.91 14.51 3.44
N TYR A 101 11.71 14.23 2.15
CA TYR A 101 11.48 12.88 1.67
C TYR A 101 12.75 12.05 1.64
N PHE A 102 13.93 12.66 1.58
CA PHE A 102 15.17 11.93 1.76
C PHE A 102 15.24 11.32 3.16
N GLU A 103 15.00 12.12 4.19
CA GLU A 103 14.95 11.66 5.59
C GLU A 103 13.82 10.65 5.83
N ALA A 104 12.65 10.84 5.19
CA ALA A 104 11.59 9.85 5.23
C ALA A 104 12.03 8.49 4.64
N GLY A 105 12.80 8.51 3.54
CA GLY A 105 13.36 7.31 2.93
C GLY A 105 14.39 6.62 3.81
N VAL A 106 15.27 7.40 4.44
CA VAL A 106 16.24 6.92 5.45
C VAL A 106 15.50 6.23 6.61
N LEU A 107 14.48 6.88 7.17
CA LEU A 107 13.71 6.34 8.28
C LEU A 107 12.97 5.06 7.88
N MET A 108 12.36 5.03 6.69
CA MET A 108 11.68 3.85 6.16
C MET A 108 12.65 2.66 6.07
N ALA A 109 13.83 2.89 5.50
CA ALA A 109 14.87 1.87 5.37
C ALA A 109 15.32 1.35 6.74
N GLN A 110 15.64 2.24 7.68
CA GLN A 110 16.07 1.87 9.03
C GLN A 110 15.02 1.06 9.80
N LYS A 111 13.73 1.34 9.60
CA LYS A 111 12.65 0.66 10.32
C LYS A 111 12.30 -0.69 9.71
N LEU A 112 12.36 -0.82 8.39
CA LEU A 112 11.81 -1.97 7.67
C LEU A 112 12.86 -2.92 7.10
N ILE A 113 13.99 -2.40 6.61
CA ILE A 113 14.96 -3.20 5.87
C ILE A 113 15.88 -3.92 6.85
N ALA A 114 15.90 -5.23 6.74
CA ALA A 114 16.82 -6.14 7.39
C ALA A 114 17.52 -7.03 6.33
N THR A 115 18.49 -7.83 6.76
CA THR A 115 19.21 -8.77 5.89
C THR A 115 18.28 -9.80 5.20
N THR A 116 17.12 -10.08 5.79
CA THR A 116 16.10 -10.98 5.26
C THR A 116 15.09 -10.29 4.33
N THR A 117 15.12 -8.97 4.24
CA THR A 117 14.23 -8.20 3.36
C THR A 117 14.65 -8.37 1.91
N LYS A 118 13.73 -8.84 1.06
CA LYS A 118 13.98 -8.94 -0.39
C LYS A 118 13.30 -7.83 -1.17
N VAL A 119 12.12 -7.42 -0.73
CA VAL A 119 11.32 -6.39 -1.40
C VAL A 119 10.77 -5.44 -0.35
N LEU A 120 10.81 -4.15 -0.65
CA LEU A 120 10.07 -3.10 0.04
C LEU A 120 9.00 -2.58 -0.93
N ILE A 121 7.72 -2.77 -0.57
CA ILE A 121 6.62 -2.13 -1.28
C ILE A 121 6.33 -0.81 -0.58
N ALA A 122 6.48 0.32 -1.25
CA ALA A 122 6.33 1.64 -0.65
C ALA A 122 5.47 2.59 -1.49
N PHE A 123 4.62 3.34 -0.82
CA PHE A 123 3.87 4.45 -1.40
C PHE A 123 4.25 5.74 -0.70
N ALA A 124 4.40 6.82 -1.47
CA ALA A 124 4.64 8.15 -0.91
C ALA A 124 3.64 9.16 -1.48
N ASN A 125 3.23 10.12 -0.67
CA ASN A 125 2.43 11.25 -1.10
C ASN A 125 3.16 12.54 -0.74
N GLY A 126 3.46 13.39 -1.72
CA GLY A 126 4.21 14.63 -1.55
C GLY A 126 4.23 15.50 -2.79
N SER A 127 5.01 16.58 -2.76
CA SER A 127 5.21 17.48 -3.90
C SER A 127 6.08 16.87 -5.02
N LEU A 128 6.27 17.63 -6.11
CA LEU A 128 7.13 17.23 -7.22
C LEU A 128 8.55 16.90 -6.73
N GLY A 129 9.10 15.75 -7.13
CA GLY A 129 10.44 15.29 -6.75
C GLY A 129 10.52 14.51 -5.43
N CYS A 130 9.41 14.37 -4.69
CA CYS A 130 9.36 13.58 -3.46
C CYS A 130 9.76 12.12 -3.66
N GLY A 131 9.34 11.49 -4.78
CA GLY A 131 9.69 10.10 -5.08
C GLY A 131 11.20 9.88 -5.24
N ASP A 132 11.88 10.75 -5.98
CA ASP A 132 13.32 10.61 -6.22
C ASP A 132 14.13 10.79 -4.93
N ASN A 133 13.81 11.80 -4.13
CA ASN A 133 14.48 12.02 -2.85
C ASN A 133 14.20 10.87 -1.87
N TYR A 134 12.97 10.36 -1.85
CA TYR A 134 12.59 9.20 -1.05
C TYR A 134 13.38 7.94 -1.41
N LEU A 135 13.49 7.63 -2.71
CA LEU A 135 14.29 6.50 -3.18
C LEU A 135 15.78 6.68 -2.88
N LYS A 136 16.33 7.89 -3.03
CA LYS A 136 17.72 8.20 -2.64
C LYS A 136 17.95 8.00 -1.15
N GLY A 137 16.99 8.39 -0.31
CA GLY A 137 17.04 8.17 1.13
C GLY A 137 17.10 6.68 1.49
N ILE A 138 16.24 5.87 0.87
CA ILE A 138 16.27 4.40 1.05
C ILE A 138 17.62 3.82 0.60
N ALA A 139 18.07 4.19 -0.59
CA ALA A 139 19.32 3.69 -1.18
C ALA A 139 20.56 4.08 -0.36
N SER A 140 20.53 5.19 0.37
CA SER A 140 21.62 5.62 1.25
C SER A 140 21.85 4.67 2.44
N ILE A 141 20.81 3.94 2.85
CA ILE A 141 20.88 2.95 3.94
C ILE A 141 21.05 1.53 3.38
N HIS A 142 20.35 1.20 2.30
CA HIS A 142 20.44 -0.13 1.69
C HIS A 142 20.21 -0.07 0.17
N SER A 143 21.30 0.00 -0.60
CA SER A 143 21.27 0.18 -2.06
C SER A 143 20.76 -1.03 -2.85
N ASN A 144 20.75 -2.23 -2.24
CA ASN A 144 20.45 -3.48 -2.95
C ASN A 144 19.03 -4.01 -2.75
N VAL A 145 18.17 -3.32 -1.98
CA VAL A 145 16.79 -3.80 -1.79
C VAL A 145 15.98 -3.48 -3.05
N VAL A 146 15.12 -4.40 -3.47
CA VAL A 146 14.15 -4.10 -4.53
C VAL A 146 13.05 -3.23 -3.92
N VAL A 147 12.89 -2.01 -4.43
CA VAL A 147 11.79 -1.11 -4.06
C VAL A 147 10.74 -1.15 -5.16
N ALA A 148 9.49 -1.43 -4.78
CA ALA A 148 8.31 -1.38 -5.65
C ALA A 148 7.26 -0.44 -5.04
N GLY A 149 6.24 -0.06 -5.83
CA GLY A 149 5.13 0.77 -5.37
C GLY A 149 4.93 1.99 -6.26
N GLY A 150 4.60 3.15 -5.67
CA GLY A 150 4.24 4.32 -6.46
C GLY A 150 4.06 5.60 -5.65
N LEU A 151 3.79 6.70 -6.37
CA LEU A 151 3.41 7.97 -5.78
C LEU A 151 1.90 8.11 -5.82
N ALA A 152 1.32 8.57 -4.71
CA ALA A 152 -0.06 9.00 -4.70
C ALA A 152 -0.20 10.21 -5.62
N SER A 153 -1.19 10.16 -6.51
CA SER A 153 -1.47 11.24 -7.45
C SER A 153 -2.84 11.83 -7.20
N ASP A 154 -3.00 13.10 -7.53
CA ASP A 154 -4.29 13.77 -7.57
C ASP A 154 -4.94 13.64 -8.96
N THR A 155 -6.23 13.93 -9.04
CA THR A 155 -6.95 14.11 -10.31
C THR A 155 -7.29 15.58 -10.48
N VAL A 156 -7.32 16.05 -11.73
CA VAL A 156 -7.74 17.40 -12.11
C VAL A 156 -9.04 17.80 -11.38
N GLY A 157 -8.97 18.79 -10.49
CA GLY A 157 -10.10 19.30 -9.71
C GLY A 157 -10.12 18.87 -8.23
N HIS A 158 -9.27 17.93 -7.82
CA HIS A 158 -9.14 17.49 -6.43
C HIS A 158 -7.69 17.66 -5.95
N ASN A 159 -7.34 18.79 -5.33
CA ASN A 159 -5.99 19.10 -4.86
C ASN A 159 -5.54 18.29 -3.61
N LYS A 160 -6.01 17.06 -3.42
CA LYS A 160 -5.71 16.24 -2.24
C LYS A 160 -5.52 14.78 -2.63
N SER A 161 -4.28 14.41 -2.89
CA SER A 161 -3.83 13.02 -2.86
C SER A 161 -3.39 12.63 -1.44
N PHE A 162 -3.38 11.34 -1.17
CA PHE A 162 -2.94 10.75 0.09
C PHE A 162 -2.54 9.29 -0.09
N VAL A 163 -1.69 8.81 0.82
CA VAL A 163 -1.44 7.38 1.06
C VAL A 163 -2.15 6.96 2.35
N PHE A 164 -2.32 5.67 2.55
CA PHE A 164 -2.92 5.15 3.78
C PHE A 164 -2.28 3.84 4.21
N ALA A 165 -2.33 3.60 5.52
CA ALA A 165 -1.72 2.48 6.21
C ALA A 165 -2.66 2.03 7.33
N GLN A 166 -3.22 0.83 7.21
CA GLN A 166 -4.30 0.37 8.10
C GLN A 166 -5.39 1.45 8.23
N GLU A 167 -5.72 1.90 9.44
CA GLU A 167 -6.72 2.94 9.73
C GLU A 167 -6.26 4.39 9.46
N TYR A 168 -4.98 4.62 9.11
CA TYR A 168 -4.41 5.96 9.00
C TYR A 168 -4.40 6.47 7.56
N ILE A 169 -4.97 7.67 7.35
CA ILE A 169 -4.86 8.45 6.11
C ILE A 169 -3.75 9.50 6.28
N ILE A 170 -2.82 9.57 5.31
CA ILE A 170 -1.59 10.36 5.40
C ILE A 170 -1.45 11.27 4.17
N PHE A 171 -1.57 12.58 4.38
CA PHE A 171 -1.47 13.61 3.34
C PHE A 171 -0.04 14.07 3.05
N HIS A 172 0.88 13.92 3.99
CA HIS A 172 2.29 14.29 3.79
C HIS A 172 3.14 13.20 4.42
N GLY A 173 3.53 12.22 3.62
CA GLY A 173 4.21 11.06 4.17
C GLY A 173 4.41 9.90 3.21
N ALA A 174 4.81 8.78 3.79
CA ALA A 174 5.05 7.54 3.07
C ALA A 174 4.67 6.34 3.94
N VAL A 175 4.28 5.26 3.28
CA VAL A 175 4.00 3.95 3.89
C VAL A 175 4.85 2.90 3.18
N GLY A 176 5.31 1.90 3.94
CA GLY A 176 6.09 0.79 3.40
C GLY A 176 5.74 -0.54 4.06
N VAL A 177 5.81 -1.61 3.28
CA VAL A 177 5.75 -2.99 3.75
C VAL A 177 7.00 -3.74 3.27
N ALA A 178 7.81 -4.20 4.23
CA ALA A 178 8.92 -5.10 3.94
C ALA A 178 8.45 -6.54 3.85
N LEU A 179 8.89 -7.22 2.80
CA LEU A 179 8.69 -8.65 2.56
C LEU A 179 9.96 -9.37 3.00
N ASN A 180 9.90 -9.93 4.20
CA ASN A 180 11.01 -10.64 4.82
C ASN A 180 10.88 -12.14 4.56
N PHE A 181 11.91 -12.72 3.97
CA PHE A 181 11.96 -14.14 3.71
C PHE A 181 12.80 -14.79 4.80
N SER A 182 12.19 -15.68 5.58
CA SER A 182 12.95 -16.58 6.43
C SER A 182 13.65 -17.60 5.52
N THR A 183 14.98 -17.53 5.44
CA THR A 183 15.76 -18.71 5.12
C THR A 183 15.65 -19.63 6.33
N LEU A 184 14.82 -20.67 6.23
CA LEU A 184 15.03 -21.86 7.06
C LEU A 184 16.46 -22.33 6.77
N CYS A 185 17.37 -22.05 7.70
CA CYS A 185 18.70 -22.65 7.73
C CYS A 185 18.60 -24.02 8.38
#